data_AF-A0A240EGL4-F1
#
_entry.id   AF-A0A240EGL4-F1
#
_cell.length_a   1.000
_cell.length_b   1.000
_cell.length_c   1.000
_cell.angle_alpha   90.00
_cell.angle_beta   90.00
_cell.angle_gamma   90.00
#
_symmetry.space_group_name_H-M   'P 1'
#
loop_
_entity.id
_entity.type
_entity.pdbx_description
1 polymer ?
#
loop_
_entity_poly.entity_id
_entity_poly.type
_entity_poly.pdbx_seq_one_letter_code
_entity_poly.pdbx_strand_id
1 'polypeptide(L)'
;MTKKPEFYAPDLTEERLHILSENLLDVLDEAHHYSESPNATAWFKGTANYGLPQGMLIRMHSDSAYPWLTLANQTMDYTARVGNTLVQFVVDDPHSPRKQHRLKRNAVEKHQISLELEEDYVDTPLIWRFYLNPISNGVDYSPSISLLGFNGNSNVICSWEYDTVVTGPVITDKPESVEIDEPLLVRKKKVQKKVSDE
;
A
#
# COMPACT_ATOMS: atom_id res chain seq x y z
N MET A 1 -10.13 4.99 14.95
CA MET A 1 -10.28 5.19 13.49
C MET A 1 -9.33 6.28 13.07
N THR A 2 -8.31 5.93 12.29
CA THR A 2 -7.39 6.89 11.67
C THR A 2 -8.19 7.77 10.71
N LYS A 3 -7.98 9.08 10.73
CA LYS A 3 -8.67 9.98 9.78
C LYS A 3 -8.15 9.74 8.37
N LYS A 4 -9.03 9.86 7.38
CA LYS A 4 -8.69 9.74 5.96
C LYS A 4 -7.66 10.81 5.54
N PRO A 5 -6.86 10.57 4.49
CA PRO A 5 -5.88 11.53 3.99
C PRO A 5 -6.49 12.91 3.70
N GLU A 6 -7.67 12.94 3.06
CA GLU A 6 -8.42 14.16 2.69
C GLU A 6 -8.74 15.08 3.88
N PHE A 7 -8.83 14.53 5.10
CA PHE A 7 -9.03 15.33 6.31
C PHE A 7 -7.82 16.24 6.60
N TYR A 8 -6.60 15.74 6.35
CA TYR A 8 -5.35 16.45 6.62
C TYR A 8 -4.87 17.24 5.40
N ALA A 9 -5.12 16.71 4.20
CA ALA A 9 -4.70 17.29 2.94
C ALA A 9 -5.86 17.18 1.94
N PRO A 10 -6.68 18.23 1.76
CA PRO A 10 -7.91 18.19 0.95
C PRO A 10 -7.71 17.74 -0.50
N ASP A 11 -6.49 17.87 -1.03
CA ASP A 11 -6.15 17.42 -2.37
C ASP A 11 -5.90 15.92 -2.50
N LEU A 12 -5.66 15.20 -1.39
CA LEU A 12 -5.50 13.75 -1.34
C LEU A 12 -6.87 13.06 -1.23
N THR A 13 -7.74 13.34 -2.21
CA THR A 13 -9.07 12.76 -2.29
C THR A 13 -9.01 11.27 -2.60
N GLU A 14 -10.00 10.51 -2.13
CA GLU A 14 -10.13 9.08 -2.41
C GLU A 14 -10.02 8.79 -3.92
N GLU A 15 -10.73 9.56 -4.75
CA GLU A 15 -10.73 9.43 -6.22
C GLU A 15 -9.32 9.56 -6.83
N ARG A 16 -8.56 10.60 -6.44
CA ARG A 16 -7.21 10.83 -6.97
C ARG A 16 -6.24 9.73 -6.53
N LEU A 17 -6.36 9.28 -5.28
CA LEU A 17 -5.55 8.19 -4.75
C LEU A 17 -5.86 6.87 -5.46
N HIS A 18 -7.14 6.56 -5.71
CA HIS A 18 -7.56 5.40 -6.50
C HIS A 18 -6.98 5.43 -7.92
N ILE A 19 -7.13 6.55 -8.65
CA ILE A 19 -6.60 6.70 -10.01
C ILE A 19 -5.08 6.47 -10.04
N LEU A 20 -4.34 7.05 -9.09
CA LEU A 20 -2.89 6.83 -8.99
C LEU A 20 -2.57 5.37 -8.70
N SER A 21 -3.24 4.76 -7.73
CA SER A 21 -3.01 3.37 -7.34
C SER A 21 -3.23 2.40 -8.50
N GLU A 22 -4.32 2.55 -9.25
CA GLU A 22 -4.63 1.70 -10.41
C GLU A 22 -3.54 1.78 -11.47
N ASN A 23 -3.18 3.01 -11.89
CA ASN A 23 -2.13 3.20 -12.88
C ASN A 23 -0.76 2.71 -12.38
N LEU A 24 -0.50 2.80 -11.08
CA LEU A 24 0.74 2.31 -10.48
C LEU A 24 0.79 0.79 -10.41
N LEU A 25 -0.32 0.12 -10.11
CA LEU A 25 -0.41 -1.34 -10.16
C LEU A 25 -0.18 -1.85 -11.57
N ASP A 26 -0.80 -1.24 -12.58
CA ASP A 26 -0.61 -1.61 -13.99
C ASP A 26 0.86 -1.57 -14.41
N VAL A 27 1.60 -0.53 -14.02
CA VAL A 27 3.03 -0.41 -14.37
C VAL A 27 3.94 -1.27 -13.51
N LEU A 28 3.52 -1.65 -12.30
CA LEU A 28 4.21 -2.69 -11.53
C LEU A 28 4.04 -4.07 -12.18
N ASP A 29 2.84 -4.37 -12.70
CA ASP A 29 2.58 -5.61 -13.44
C ASP A 29 3.42 -5.66 -14.72
N GLU A 30 3.53 -4.54 -15.44
CA GLU A 30 4.44 -4.40 -16.57
C GLU A 30 5.91 -4.63 -16.16
N ALA A 31 6.34 -4.02 -15.05
CA ALA A 31 7.70 -4.19 -14.52
C ALA A 31 7.99 -5.65 -14.14
N HIS A 32 7.02 -6.33 -13.53
CA HIS A 32 7.10 -7.72 -13.17
C HIS A 32 7.24 -8.59 -14.42
N HIS A 33 6.38 -8.38 -15.41
CA HIS A 33 6.42 -9.12 -16.67
C HIS A 33 7.76 -8.99 -17.39
N TYR A 34 8.30 -7.76 -17.53
CA TYR A 34 9.63 -7.60 -18.13
C TYR A 34 10.75 -8.23 -17.30
N SER A 35 10.58 -8.30 -15.99
CA SER A 35 11.53 -8.93 -15.07
C SER A 35 11.57 -10.45 -15.19
N GLU A 36 10.57 -11.08 -15.81
CA GLU A 36 10.54 -12.52 -16.11
C GLU A 36 11.37 -12.89 -17.34
N SER A 37 11.80 -11.90 -18.13
CA SER A 37 12.65 -12.14 -19.30
C SER A 37 13.91 -12.93 -18.91
N PRO A 38 14.33 -13.94 -19.70
CA PRO A 38 15.58 -14.67 -19.48
C PRO A 38 16.83 -13.77 -19.47
N ASN A 39 16.73 -12.58 -20.07
CA ASN A 39 17.81 -11.60 -20.15
C ASN A 39 17.73 -10.54 -19.03
N ALA A 40 16.70 -10.57 -18.18
CA ALA A 40 16.51 -9.59 -17.11
C ALA A 40 17.57 -9.78 -16.02
N THR A 41 18.56 -8.88 -16.00
CA THR A 41 19.57 -8.82 -14.95
C THR A 41 18.97 -8.36 -13.63
N ALA A 42 19.62 -8.67 -12.50
CA ALA A 42 19.21 -8.16 -11.19
C ALA A 42 19.15 -6.63 -11.14
N TRP A 43 20.06 -5.95 -11.87
CA TRP A 43 20.03 -4.49 -12.03
C TRP A 43 18.75 -4.02 -12.73
N PHE A 44 18.40 -4.62 -13.87
CA PHE A 44 17.18 -4.27 -14.62
C PHE A 44 15.93 -4.45 -13.75
N LYS A 45 15.80 -5.59 -13.06
CA LYS A 45 14.67 -5.87 -12.15
C LYS A 45 14.51 -4.81 -11.07
N GLY A 46 15.62 -4.41 -10.45
CA GLY A 46 15.63 -3.35 -9.44
C GLY A 46 15.21 -1.99 -10.02
N THR A 47 15.68 -1.66 -11.22
CA THR A 47 15.36 -0.38 -11.88
C THR A 47 13.97 -0.36 -12.51
N ALA A 48 13.41 -1.49 -12.96
CA ALA A 48 12.11 -1.55 -13.64
C ALA A 48 10.97 -1.17 -12.69
N ASN A 49 10.98 -1.72 -11.47
CA ASN A 49 10.03 -1.39 -10.40
C ASN A 49 10.03 0.09 -9.99
N TYR A 50 11.04 0.85 -10.42
CA TYR A 50 11.19 2.26 -10.13
C TYR A 50 10.96 3.15 -11.38
N GLY A 51 11.61 2.81 -12.49
CA GLY A 51 11.61 3.61 -13.72
C GLY A 51 10.25 3.61 -14.42
N LEU A 52 9.50 2.50 -14.38
CA LEU A 52 8.17 2.43 -14.98
C LEU A 52 7.15 3.31 -14.22
N PRO A 53 7.03 3.22 -12.88
CA PRO A 53 6.25 4.19 -12.10
C PRO A 53 6.66 5.65 -12.33
N GLN A 54 7.96 5.94 -12.42
CA GLN A 54 8.43 7.29 -12.71
C GLN A 54 7.98 7.77 -14.10
N GLY A 55 8.14 6.93 -15.13
CA GLY A 55 7.70 7.24 -16.49
C GLY A 55 6.19 7.46 -16.58
N MET A 56 5.40 6.66 -15.84
CA MET A 56 3.96 6.83 -15.72
C MET A 56 3.60 8.22 -15.18
N LEU A 57 4.26 8.69 -14.11
CA LEU A 57 3.98 10.00 -13.54
C LEU A 57 4.37 11.14 -14.47
N ILE A 58 5.48 11.01 -15.22
CA ILE A 58 5.88 11.99 -16.25
C ILE A 58 4.81 12.09 -17.34
N ARG A 59 4.28 10.94 -17.79
CA ARG A 59 3.20 10.88 -18.78
C ARG A 59 1.92 11.52 -18.23
N MET A 60 1.46 11.12 -17.05
CA MET A 60 0.23 11.66 -16.46
C MET A 60 0.34 13.15 -16.14
N HIS A 61 1.50 13.63 -15.69
CA HIS A 61 1.75 15.06 -15.49
C HIS A 61 1.53 15.89 -16.76
N SER A 62 1.88 15.32 -17.92
CA SER A 62 1.76 16.00 -19.21
C SER A 62 0.36 15.87 -19.82
N ASP A 63 -0.52 15.06 -19.22
CA ASP A 63 -1.85 14.78 -19.71
C ASP A 63 -2.89 15.73 -19.08
N SER A 64 -3.63 16.43 -19.93
CA SER A 64 -4.70 17.34 -19.52
C SER A 64 -5.85 16.68 -18.76
N ALA A 65 -5.96 15.34 -18.79
CA ALA A 65 -6.91 14.58 -17.98
C ALA A 65 -6.58 14.63 -16.48
N TYR A 66 -5.33 14.90 -16.12
CA TYR A 66 -4.85 14.92 -14.73
C TYR A 66 -4.23 16.28 -14.34
N PRO A 67 -4.98 17.39 -14.46
CA PRO A 67 -4.44 18.74 -14.19
C PRO A 67 -4.04 18.94 -12.72
N TRP A 68 -4.49 18.06 -11.84
CA TRP A 68 -4.17 18.03 -10.42
C TRP A 68 -2.84 17.32 -10.12
N LEU A 69 -2.21 16.65 -11.09
CA LEU A 69 -0.94 15.96 -10.87
C LEU A 69 0.20 16.74 -11.55
N THR A 70 1.14 17.25 -10.76
CA THR A 70 2.33 17.91 -11.32
C THR A 70 3.63 17.38 -10.75
N LEU A 71 4.70 17.33 -11.54
CA LEU A 71 6.01 16.93 -11.01
C LEU A 71 6.68 18.13 -10.33
N ALA A 72 6.96 17.98 -9.02
CA ALA A 72 7.74 18.96 -8.27
C ALA A 72 9.25 18.76 -8.50
N ASN A 73 9.65 17.54 -8.84
CA ASN A 73 10.99 17.18 -9.25
C ASN A 73 10.96 16.03 -10.27
N GLN A 74 11.81 16.10 -11.29
CA GLN A 74 11.98 15.05 -12.30
C GLN A 74 13.18 14.12 -11.99
N THR A 75 13.88 14.31 -10.86
CA THR A 75 15.03 13.48 -10.46
C THR A 75 14.64 12.20 -9.70
N MET A 76 15.64 11.51 -9.14
CA MET A 76 15.60 10.16 -8.53
C MET A 76 14.73 10.01 -7.25
N ASP A 77 14.19 11.11 -6.74
CA ASP A 77 13.41 11.22 -5.52
C ASP A 77 11.98 11.67 -5.83
N TYR A 78 11.49 11.32 -7.03
CA TYR A 78 10.33 11.90 -7.70
C TYR A 78 9.17 12.20 -6.75
N THR A 79 9.09 13.49 -6.42
CA THR A 79 8.01 14.08 -5.66
C THR A 79 7.06 14.70 -6.67
N ALA A 80 5.80 14.30 -6.62
CA ALA A 80 4.73 14.96 -7.34
C ALA A 80 3.94 15.84 -6.37
N ARG A 81 3.25 16.83 -6.91
CA ARG A 81 2.12 17.47 -6.26
C ARG A 81 0.85 16.79 -6.72
N VAL A 82 0.06 16.35 -5.76
CA VAL A 82 -1.35 16.01 -5.93
C VAL A 82 -2.13 17.22 -5.42
N GLY A 83 -2.72 17.98 -6.34
CA GLY A 83 -3.15 19.36 -6.10
C GLY A 83 -2.00 20.21 -5.58
N ASN A 84 -2.11 20.71 -4.35
CA ASN A 84 -1.06 21.46 -3.66
C ASN A 84 -0.20 20.62 -2.71
N THR A 85 -0.52 19.34 -2.55
CA THR A 85 0.16 18.46 -1.58
C THR A 85 1.34 17.76 -2.22
N LEU A 86 2.55 17.96 -1.67
CA LEU A 86 3.73 17.19 -2.08
C LEU A 86 3.64 15.76 -1.57
N VAL A 87 3.86 14.82 -2.47
CA VAL A 87 3.88 13.39 -2.19
C VAL A 87 5.11 12.79 -2.85
N GLN A 88 5.96 12.14 -2.05
CA GLN A 88 7.09 11.38 -2.56
C GLN A 88 6.70 9.92 -2.73
N PHE A 89 6.96 9.37 -3.91
CA PHE A 89 6.72 7.95 -4.19
C PHE A 89 7.95 7.12 -3.82
N VAL A 90 7.71 5.95 -3.24
CA VAL A 90 8.75 5.11 -2.66
C VAL A 90 8.48 3.65 -3.02
N VAL A 91 9.38 3.05 -3.78
CA VAL A 91 9.35 1.62 -4.05
C VAL A 91 10.03 0.89 -2.89
N ASP A 92 9.25 0.50 -1.89
CA ASP A 92 9.69 -0.21 -0.68
C ASP A 92 8.48 -0.72 0.13
N ASP A 93 8.76 -1.51 1.16
CA ASP A 93 7.77 -1.92 2.15
C ASP A 93 7.64 -0.84 3.26
N PRO A 94 6.43 -0.30 3.51
CA PRO A 94 6.20 0.66 4.59
C PRO A 94 6.41 0.09 6.00
N HIS A 95 6.21 -1.21 6.21
CA HIS A 95 6.35 -1.86 7.52
C HIS A 95 7.78 -2.36 7.78
N SER A 96 8.55 -2.57 6.73
CA SER A 96 9.96 -2.97 6.79
C SER A 96 10.81 -2.15 5.80
N PRO A 97 10.94 -0.82 6.01
CA PRO A 97 11.58 0.05 5.05
C PRO A 97 13.08 -0.22 4.95
N ARG A 98 13.53 -0.68 3.79
CA ARG A 98 14.95 -0.85 3.45
C ARG A 98 15.63 0.49 3.17
N LYS A 99 14.88 1.48 2.68
CA LYS A 99 15.34 2.81 2.28
C LYS A 99 15.03 3.86 3.35
N GLN A 100 15.56 3.67 4.56
CA GLN A 100 15.31 4.58 5.70
C GLN A 100 15.60 6.06 5.40
N HIS A 101 16.55 6.37 4.51
CA HIS A 101 16.85 7.74 4.10
C HIS A 101 15.67 8.47 3.43
N ARG A 102 14.70 7.74 2.86
CA ARG A 102 13.49 8.28 2.22
C ARG A 102 12.43 8.76 3.23
N LEU A 103 12.56 8.39 4.50
CA LEU A 103 11.71 8.92 5.57
C LEU A 103 12.03 10.38 5.91
N LYS A 104 13.23 10.85 5.55
CA LYS A 104 13.63 12.25 5.73
C LYS A 104 13.06 13.12 4.61
N ARG A 105 12.84 14.39 4.92
CA ARG A 105 12.43 15.39 3.92
C ARG A 105 13.51 15.56 2.85
N ASN A 106 13.11 15.56 1.58
CA ASN A 106 13.99 15.89 0.46
C ASN A 106 14.18 17.41 0.30
N ALA A 107 15.00 17.82 -0.66
CA ALA A 107 15.29 19.23 -0.88
C ALA A 107 14.01 20.03 -1.21
N VAL A 108 13.13 19.50 -2.06
CA VAL A 108 11.89 20.18 -2.47
C VAL A 108 10.95 20.40 -1.29
N GLU A 109 10.76 19.39 -0.46
CA GLU A 109 9.93 19.45 0.75
C GLU A 109 10.45 20.48 1.75
N LYS A 110 11.78 20.62 1.88
CA LYS A 110 12.38 21.64 2.75
C LYS A 110 12.16 23.07 2.25
N HIS A 111 12.15 23.29 0.94
CA HIS A 111 11.96 24.63 0.37
C HIS A 111 10.51 25.13 0.49
N GLN A 112 9.52 24.24 0.59
CA GLN A 112 8.12 24.63 0.80
C GLN A 112 7.86 25.16 2.22
N ILE A 113 8.73 24.85 3.20
CA ILE A 113 8.59 25.26 4.61
C ILE A 113 9.44 26.51 4.91
N SER A 114 9.71 27.33 3.89
CA SER A 114 10.25 28.67 4.11
C SER A 114 9.10 29.59 4.51
N LEU A 115 8.77 29.66 5.82
CA LEU A 115 8.33 30.84 6.58
C LEU A 115 7.41 30.53 7.79
N GLU A 116 6.87 29.32 7.91
CA GLU A 116 6.07 28.94 9.08
C GLU A 116 7.00 28.31 10.13
N LEU A 117 7.16 29.03 11.25
CA LEU A 117 7.85 28.57 12.45
C LEU A 117 7.41 27.13 12.75
N GLU A 118 8.38 26.25 13.07
CA GLU A 118 8.15 24.87 13.50
C GLU A 118 7.27 24.85 14.76
N GLU A 119 5.95 25.01 14.61
CA GLU A 119 5.02 24.52 15.60
C GLU A 119 5.12 23.00 15.60
N ASP A 120 5.23 22.41 16.78
CA ASP A 120 5.23 20.96 16.98
C ASP A 120 3.86 20.40 16.58
N TYR A 121 3.64 20.23 15.28
CA TYR A 121 2.45 19.59 14.72
C TYR A 121 2.56 18.08 14.92
N VAL A 122 2.48 17.65 16.17
CA VAL A 122 2.58 16.23 16.56
C VAL A 122 1.46 15.42 15.90
N ASP A 123 0.28 16.00 15.71
CA ASP A 123 -0.91 15.33 15.20
C ASP A 123 -1.27 15.68 13.75
N THR A 124 -0.36 16.32 13.00
CA THR A 124 -0.59 16.64 11.58
C THR A 124 0.50 16.03 10.69
N PRO A 125 0.13 15.33 9.60
CA PRO A 125 1.09 14.90 8.61
C PRO A 125 1.78 16.10 7.94
N LEU A 126 3.11 16.13 8.00
CA LEU A 126 3.96 17.11 7.31
C LEU A 126 4.69 16.48 6.11
N ILE A 127 4.74 15.15 6.05
CA ILE A 127 5.50 14.39 5.08
C ILE A 127 4.59 13.29 4.54
N TRP A 128 4.38 13.26 3.23
CA TRP A 128 3.56 12.24 2.58
C TRP A 128 4.43 11.30 1.74
N ARG A 129 4.22 9.99 1.93
CA ARG A 129 4.92 8.94 1.19
C ARG A 129 3.91 7.99 0.59
N PHE A 130 3.98 7.84 -0.72
CA PHE A 130 3.17 6.90 -1.49
C PHE A 130 4.03 5.66 -1.75
N TYR A 131 3.76 4.57 -1.05
CA TYR A 131 4.52 3.34 -1.12
C TYR A 131 4.00 2.45 -2.23
N LEU A 132 4.94 1.89 -2.98
CA LEU A 132 4.75 0.84 -3.96
C LEU A 132 5.54 -0.36 -3.48
N ASN A 133 4.86 -1.42 -3.07
CA ASN A 133 5.49 -2.63 -2.58
C ASN A 133 5.20 -3.81 -3.52
N PRO A 134 6.09 -4.15 -4.45
CA PRO A 134 5.87 -5.24 -5.41
C PRO A 134 5.78 -6.64 -4.75
N ILE A 135 6.24 -6.81 -3.51
CA ILE A 135 6.35 -8.10 -2.81
C ILE A 135 5.82 -7.93 -1.37
N SER A 136 4.53 -7.63 -1.23
CA SER A 136 3.93 -7.35 0.08
C SER A 136 3.89 -8.55 1.04
N ASN A 137 3.83 -9.77 0.53
CA ASN A 137 3.89 -10.99 1.34
C ASN A 137 5.34 -11.42 1.67
N GLY A 138 6.34 -10.71 1.16
CA GLY A 138 7.77 -10.97 1.36
C GLY A 138 8.36 -12.13 0.54
N VAL A 139 7.56 -12.83 -0.26
CA VAL A 139 7.99 -14.03 -0.99
C VAL A 139 7.73 -13.91 -2.49
N ASP A 140 6.48 -13.72 -2.87
CA ASP A 140 6.01 -13.74 -4.25
C ASP A 140 5.58 -12.34 -4.70
N TYR A 141 5.43 -12.17 -6.01
CA TYR A 141 4.86 -10.94 -6.54
C TYR A 141 3.42 -10.75 -6.05
N SER A 142 3.24 -9.74 -5.21
CA SER A 142 1.97 -9.38 -4.58
C SER A 142 1.97 -7.86 -4.39
N PRO A 143 1.76 -7.08 -5.46
CA PRO A 143 1.92 -5.64 -5.40
C PRO A 143 0.88 -5.04 -4.44
N SER A 144 1.32 -4.15 -3.56
CA SER A 144 0.45 -3.34 -2.73
C SER A 144 0.82 -1.88 -2.80
N ILE A 145 -0.19 -1.04 -2.59
CA ILE A 145 -0.09 0.41 -2.66
C ILE A 145 -0.64 1.01 -1.37
N SER A 146 0.10 1.94 -0.79
CA SER A 146 -0.34 2.66 0.40
C SER A 146 0.17 4.09 0.42
N LEU A 147 -0.56 4.95 1.13
CA LEU A 147 -0.18 6.33 1.41
C LEU A 147 -0.02 6.49 2.92
N LEU A 148 1.17 6.92 3.35
CA LEU A 148 1.46 7.25 4.73
C LEU A 148 1.75 8.74 4.89
N GLY A 149 1.17 9.32 5.94
CA GLY A 149 1.41 10.68 6.39
C GLY A 149 2.17 10.68 7.71
N PHE A 150 3.35 11.30 7.74
CA PHE A 150 4.21 11.38 8.92
C PHE A 150 4.28 12.79 9.49
N ASN A 151 4.34 12.91 10.81
CA ASN A 151 4.64 14.19 11.48
C ASN A 151 6.15 14.51 11.44
N GLY A 152 6.55 15.64 12.04
CA GLY A 152 7.96 16.06 12.12
C GLY A 152 8.89 15.07 12.85
N ASN A 153 8.33 14.23 13.73
CA ASN A 153 9.04 13.20 14.49
C ASN A 153 9.11 11.84 13.76
N SER A 154 8.68 11.78 12.49
CA SER A 154 8.59 10.54 11.70
C SER A 154 7.58 9.50 12.23
N ASN A 155 6.62 9.92 13.05
CA ASN A 155 5.51 9.05 13.46
C ASN A 155 4.43 9.05 12.38
N VAL A 156 3.85 7.88 12.11
CA VAL A 156 2.70 7.74 11.19
C VAL A 156 1.45 8.30 11.87
N ILE A 157 0.87 9.35 11.29
CA ILE A 157 -0.37 10.00 11.75
C ILE A 157 -1.57 9.60 10.87
N CYS A 158 -1.31 9.35 9.59
CA CYS A 158 -2.32 8.92 8.63
C CYS A 158 -1.78 7.71 7.86
N SER A 159 -2.63 6.70 7.70
CA SER A 159 -2.39 5.55 6.84
C SER A 159 -3.62 5.34 5.98
N TRP A 160 -3.39 5.09 4.70
CA TRP A 160 -4.39 4.71 3.72
C TRP A 160 -3.80 3.59 2.87
N GLU A 161 -4.56 2.53 2.66
CA GLU A 161 -4.16 1.38 1.86
C GLU A 161 -5.17 1.25 0.72
N TYR A 162 -4.65 1.04 -0.49
CA TYR A 162 -5.50 0.73 -1.63
C TYR A 162 -5.91 -0.73 -1.53
N ASP A 163 -7.20 -0.97 -1.40
CA ASP A 163 -7.78 -2.31 -1.49
C ASP A 163 -8.42 -2.48 -2.86
N THR A 164 -7.95 -3.47 -3.61
CA THR A 164 -8.55 -3.82 -4.90
C THR A 164 -9.86 -4.53 -4.61
N VAL A 165 -10.96 -3.77 -4.52
CA VAL A 165 -12.30 -4.34 -4.39
C VAL A 165 -12.65 -5.02 -5.70
N VAL A 166 -12.25 -6.28 -5.86
CA VAL A 166 -12.75 -7.13 -6.93
C VAL A 166 -14.24 -7.30 -6.68
N THR A 167 -15.04 -6.50 -7.37
CA THR A 167 -16.50 -6.65 -7.36
C THR A 167 -16.83 -7.81 -8.30
N GLY A 168 -16.39 -9.02 -7.94
CA GLY A 168 -16.84 -10.25 -8.56
C GLY A 168 -18.23 -10.58 -8.04
N PRO A 169 -19.14 -11.14 -8.87
CA PRO A 169 -20.37 -11.67 -8.35
C PRO A 169 -20.03 -12.85 -7.43
N VAL A 170 -20.12 -12.64 -6.11
CA VAL A 170 -20.15 -13.74 -5.14
C VAL A 170 -21.53 -14.39 -5.23
N ILE A 171 -21.75 -15.18 -6.29
CA ILE A 171 -22.80 -16.20 -6.27
C ILE A 171 -22.18 -17.40 -5.56
N THR A 172 -22.07 -17.30 -4.24
CA THR A 172 -21.98 -18.50 -3.41
C THR A 172 -23.41 -18.99 -3.25
N ASP A 173 -23.80 -20.02 -4.01
CA ASP A 173 -24.93 -20.86 -3.59
C ASP A 173 -24.60 -21.33 -2.17
N LYS A 174 -25.36 -20.83 -1.18
CA LYS A 174 -25.29 -21.37 0.17
C LYS A 174 -25.70 -22.85 0.04
N PRO A 175 -24.89 -23.81 0.50
CA PRO A 175 -25.37 -25.18 0.58
C PRO A 175 -26.61 -25.19 1.49
N GLU A 176 -27.69 -25.79 1.00
CA GLU A 176 -28.95 -25.92 1.74
C GLU A 176 -28.67 -26.64 3.07
N SER A 177 -29.18 -26.08 4.17
CA SER A 177 -28.98 -26.63 5.50
C SER A 177 -29.60 -28.02 5.57
N VAL A 178 -28.77 -29.05 5.68
CA VAL A 178 -29.23 -30.40 6.00
C VAL A 178 -29.39 -30.49 7.51
N GLU A 179 -30.61 -30.81 7.97
CA GLU A 179 -30.85 -31.13 9.38
C GLU A 179 -30.04 -32.38 9.75
N ILE A 180 -29.19 -32.24 10.76
CA ILE A 180 -28.43 -33.35 11.33
C ILE A 180 -29.24 -33.89 12.51
N ASP A 181 -29.59 -35.18 12.47
CA ASP A 181 -30.28 -35.85 13.57
C ASP A 181 -29.47 -35.77 14.86
N GLU A 182 -30.15 -35.48 15.98
CA GLU A 182 -29.52 -35.38 17.29
C GLU A 182 -28.79 -36.68 17.66
N PRO A 183 -27.51 -36.60 18.11
CA PRO A 183 -26.76 -37.79 18.46
C PRO A 183 -27.37 -38.49 19.68
N LEU A 184 -27.71 -39.77 19.53
CA LEU A 184 -28.18 -40.59 20.64
C LEU A 184 -27.07 -40.78 21.68
N LEU A 185 -27.20 -40.11 22.83
CA LEU A 185 -26.29 -40.23 23.96
C LEU A 185 -26.43 -41.63 24.61
N VAL A 186 -25.52 -42.55 24.28
CA VAL A 186 -25.48 -43.87 24.94
C VAL A 186 -24.70 -43.77 26.25
N ARG A 187 -25.37 -44.07 27.37
CA ARG A 187 -24.79 -44.07 28.71
C ARG A 187 -23.73 -45.17 28.83
N LYS A 188 -22.48 -44.82 29.17
CA LYS A 188 -21.39 -45.79 29.43
C LYS A 188 -21.80 -46.80 30.53
N LYS A 189 -21.90 -48.09 30.20
CA LYS A 189 -22.02 -49.16 31.19
C LYS A 189 -20.68 -49.34 31.92
N LYS A 190 -20.71 -49.29 33.26
CA LYS A 190 -19.55 -49.65 34.10
C LYS A 190 -19.24 -51.14 33.90
N VAL A 191 -18.06 -51.44 33.36
CA VAL A 191 -17.52 -52.80 33.31
C VAL A 191 -17.12 -53.19 34.73
N GLN A 192 -17.79 -54.20 35.30
CA GLN A 192 -17.33 -54.86 36.52
C GLN A 192 -16.08 -55.68 36.19
N LYS A 193 -14.96 -55.37 36.84
CA LYS A 193 -13.75 -56.20 36.84
C LYS A 193 -14.10 -57.54 37.50
N LYS A 194 -14.13 -58.62 36.73
CA LYS A 194 -13.97 -59.98 37.27
C LYS A 194 -12.49 -60.15 37.63
N VAL A 195 -12.26 -60.42 38.91
CA VAL A 195 -11.00 -60.94 39.44
C VAL A 195 -10.94 -62.42 39.04
N SER A 196 -9.81 -62.85 38.50
CA SER A 196 -9.43 -64.26 38.40
C SER A 196 -7.99 -64.35 38.87
N ASP A 197 -7.83 -64.91 40.07
CA ASP A 197 -6.58 -65.40 40.64
C ASP A 197 -6.19 -66.74 39.99
N GLU A 198 -4.87 -66.95 39.97
CA GLU A 198 -4.06 -68.14 39.59
C GLU A 198 -3.87 -68.47 38.09
#